data_AF-A0A840QJS2-F1
#
_entry.id   AF-A0A840QJS2-F1
#
_cell.length_a   1.000
_cell.length_b   1.000
_cell.length_c   1.000
_cell.angle_alpha   90.00
_cell.angle_beta   90.00
_cell.angle_gamma   90.00
#
_symmetry.space_group_name_H-M   'P 1'
#
loop_
_entity.id
_entity.type
_entity.pdbx_description
1 polymer ?
#
loop_
_entity_poly.entity_id
_entity_poly.type
_entity_poly.pdbx_seq_one_letter_code
_entity_poly.pdbx_strand_id
1 'polypeptide(L)' 'MKAKPSRVFDFEDVREAYRVMEAGEAKGKMVVVHA' A
#
# COMPACT_ATOMS: atom_id res chain seq x y z
N MET A 1 12.50 -4.29 14.49
CA MET A 1 12.58 -3.11 13.60
C MET A 1 11.18 -2.83 13.05
N LYS A 2 10.55 -1.69 13.37
CA LYS A 2 9.25 -1.30 12.79
C LYS A 2 9.51 -0.53 11.49
N ALA A 3 9.35 -1.18 10.34
CA ALA A 3 9.45 -0.50 9.06
C ALA A 3 8.26 0.47 8.91
N LYS A 4 8.54 1.76 8.67
CA LYS A 4 7.49 2.74 8.35
C LYS A 4 6.95 2.43 6.95
N PRO A 5 5.62 2.31 6.78
CA PRO A 5 5.04 2.08 5.46
C PRO A 5 5.31 3.30 4.57
N SER A 6 5.65 3.02 3.32
CA SER A 6 5.89 4.04 2.30
C SER A 6 4.58 4.63 1.77
N ARG A 7 3.51 3.83 1.72
CA ARG A 7 2.13 4.23 1.42
C ARG A 7 1.18 3.37 2.24
N VAL A 8 0.08 3.97 2.70
CA VAL A 8 -1.02 3.31 3.41
C VAL A 8 -2.29 3.54 2.62
N PHE A 9 -3.09 2.50 2.43
CA PHE A 9 -4.37 2.54 1.74
C PHE A 9 -5.47 2.06 2.68
N ASP A 10 -6.67 2.59 2.52
CA ASP A 10 -7.86 2.03 3.16
C ASP A 10 -8.32 0.77 2.40
N PHE A 11 -9.07 -0.10 3.07
CA PHE A 11 -9.55 -1.34 2.47
C PHE A 11 -10.46 -1.10 1.25
N GLU A 12 -11.19 0.02 1.22
CA GLU A 12 -12.01 0.41 0.07
C GLU A 12 -11.16 0.69 -1.18
N ASP A 13 -9.89 1.05 -0.99
CA ASP A 13 -8.92 1.39 -2.03
C ASP A 13 -8.00 0.23 -2.42
N VAL A 14 -8.33 -1.02 -2.08
CA VAL A 14 -7.51 -2.21 -2.40
C VAL A 14 -7.20 -2.31 -3.90
N ARG A 15 -8.14 -1.96 -4.77
CA ARG A 15 -7.91 -1.98 -6.22
C ARG A 15 -6.84 -0.96 -6.67
N GLU A 16 -6.78 0.18 -6.02
CA GLU A 16 -5.74 1.18 -6.26
C GLU A 16 -4.39 0.70 -5.72
N ALA A 17 -4.39 0.08 -4.55
CA ALA A 17 -3.19 -0.53 -3.97
C ALA A 17 -2.56 -1.57 -4.92
N TYR A 18 -3.39 -2.41 -5.54
CA TYR A 18 -2.94 -3.37 -6.58
C TYR A 18 -2.36 -2.66 -7.80
N ARG A 19 -3.00 -1.61 -8.32
CA ARG A 19 -2.50 -0.87 -9.49
C ARG A 19 -1.11 -0.27 -9.24
N VAL A 20 -0.91 0.33 -8.06
CA VAL A 20 0.37 0.93 -7.64
C VAL A 20 1.46 -0.13 -7.49
N MET A 21 1.11 -1.32 -6.99
CA MET A 21 2.03 -2.47 -6.94
C MET A 21 2.44 -2.95 -8.33
N GLU A 22 1.47 -3.16 -9.22
CA GLU A 22 1.71 -3.65 -10.59
C GLU A 22 2.53 -2.64 -11.42
N ALA A 23 2.32 -1.34 -11.22
CA ALA A 23 3.08 -0.29 -11.89
C ALA A 23 4.53 -0.15 -11.36
N GLY A 24 4.91 -0.88 -10.30
CA GLY A 24 6.25 -0.78 -9.69
C GLY A 24 6.50 0.55 -8.96
N GLU A 25 5.45 1.35 -8.73
CA GLU A 25 5.54 2.64 -8.03
C GLU A 25 5.65 2.46 -6.51
N ALA A 26 5.39 1.25 -6.03
CA ALA A 26 5.56 0.83 -4.64
C ALA A 26 7.04 0.60 -4.29
N LYS A 27 7.84 1.68 -4.14
CA LYS A 27 9.27 1.59 -3.78
C LYS A 27 9.55 1.16 -2.32
N GLY A 28 8.59 0.56 -1.64
CA GLY A 28 8.69 0.18 -0.23
C GLY A 28 7.47 -0.56 0.30
N LYS A 29 7.42 -0.79 1.62
CA LYS A 29 6.30 -1.51 2.24
C LYS A 29 4.99 -0.74 2.06
N MET A 30 4.00 -1.37 1.44
CA MET A 30 2.61 -0.91 1.38
C MET A 30 1.78 -1.67 2.40
N VAL A 31 0.81 -0.99 3.02
CA VAL A 31 -0.10 -1.59 4.00
C VAL A 31 -1.53 -1.14 3.68
N VAL A 32 -2.44 -2.10 3.64
CA VAL A 32 -3.89 -1.84 3.61
C VAL A 32 -4.40 -2.03 5.02
N VAL A 33 -5.15 -1.05 5.53
CA VAL A 33 -5.76 -1.13 6.85
C VAL A 33 -7.28 -1.10 6.73
N HIS A 34 -7.95 -1.74 7.69
CA HIS A 34 -9.38 -1.60 7.92
C HIS A 34 -9.51 -0.91 9.27
N ALA A 35 -10.20 0.24 9.31
CA ALA A 35 -10.61 0.85 10.58
C ALA A 35 -11.73 0.04 11.23
#